data_AF-A0A0C3P9C9-F1
#
_entry.id   AF-A0A0C3P9C9-F1
#
_cell.length_a   1.000
_cell.length_b   1.000
_cell.length_c   1.000
_cell.angle_alpha   90.00
_cell.angle_beta   90.00
_cell.angle_gamma   90.00
#
_symmetry.space_group_name_H-M   'P 1'
#
loop_
_entity.id
_entity.type
_entity.pdbx_description
1 polymer ?
#
loop_
_entity_poly.entity_id
_entity_poly.type
_entity_poly.pdbx_seq_one_letter_code
_entity_poly.pdbx_strand_id
1 'polypeptide(L)'
;MAFRLVTRFLLPVLVFLGLAATAINFLFLKGVTQSQVKEKLAIICASPLEVSSSPLRLAYTGHDEVDKTMCTVCSFFHALMGPSHLPLLAETLAGFSASLAFIFAEAARDQRPFFIAMPVVFGVLMQILSFGFIMPLYSLLFITAGTRVKSGTLGVKINQANAEALLFALLVGFVIPTVSMFLFEDATVTAIWQFFPIIMGFLGFAHRLIRSPSRHTESGYSTVLAMYALVFVASAAVHIRYVWPLFTKIDALQHLFLPFVGSDDPALAPAVENIAEFFKWDFLLGVASTFVLLLSFAESLFQCIVITVWCIATTVVLGPGAAISSVLMWREEKLNKPVKTPREKVQ
;
A
#
# COMPACT_ATOMS: atom_id res chain seq x y z
N MET A 1 11.02 -33.67 -0.20
CA MET A 1 10.72 -32.83 -1.38
C MET A 1 9.28 -32.31 -1.37
N ALA A 2 8.28 -33.18 -1.19
CA ALA A 2 6.85 -32.82 -1.14
C ALA A 2 6.49 -31.70 -0.14
N PHE A 3 6.96 -31.76 1.10
CA PHE A 3 6.66 -30.72 2.11
C PHE A 3 7.12 -29.31 1.70
N ARG A 4 8.28 -29.20 1.05
CA ARG A 4 8.79 -27.91 0.54
C ARG A 4 7.98 -27.41 -0.66
N LEU A 5 7.53 -28.31 -1.54
CA LEU A 5 6.67 -27.96 -2.66
C LEU A 5 5.34 -27.39 -2.18
N VAL A 6 4.70 -28.08 -1.22
CA VAL A 6 3.42 -27.66 -0.64
C VAL A 6 3.54 -26.31 0.05
N THR A 7 4.51 -26.17 0.96
CA THR A 7 4.63 -24.95 1.79
C THR A 7 5.18 -23.74 1.05
N ARG A 8 5.99 -23.93 -0.01
CA ARG A 8 6.61 -22.81 -0.74
C ARG A 8 5.86 -22.39 -1.99
N PHE A 9 5.06 -23.27 -2.58
CA PHE A 9 4.38 -22.98 -3.84
C PHE A 9 2.87 -23.13 -3.71
N LEU A 10 2.35 -24.32 -3.37
CA LEU A 10 0.91 -24.56 -3.37
C LEU A 10 0.16 -23.69 -2.35
N LEU A 11 0.67 -23.61 -1.12
CA LEU A 11 0.01 -22.82 -0.07
C LEU A 11 -0.02 -21.31 -0.43
N PRO A 12 1.08 -20.64 -0.81
CA PRO A 12 1.03 -19.26 -1.30
C PRO A 12 0.08 -19.07 -2.47
N VAL A 13 0.09 -19.96 -3.47
CA VAL A 13 -0.82 -19.88 -4.63
C VAL A 13 -2.28 -19.89 -4.17
N LEU A 14 -2.67 -20.86 -3.34
CA LEU A 14 -4.04 -20.97 -2.85
C LEU A 14 -4.46 -19.74 -2.02
N VAL A 15 -3.59 -19.27 -1.12
CA VAL A 15 -3.91 -18.14 -0.24
C VAL A 15 -4.03 -16.84 -1.03
N PHE A 16 -3.04 -16.50 -1.87
CA PHE A 16 -3.06 -15.23 -2.59
C PHE A 16 -4.07 -15.19 -3.73
N LEU A 17 -4.27 -16.30 -4.45
CA LEU A 17 -5.36 -16.36 -5.44
C LEU A 17 -6.73 -16.34 -4.78
N GLY A 18 -6.88 -16.95 -3.59
CA GLY A 18 -8.11 -16.83 -2.79
C GLY A 18 -8.41 -15.39 -2.37
N LEU A 19 -7.39 -14.65 -1.93
CA LEU A 19 -7.51 -13.22 -1.59
C LEU A 19 -7.83 -12.37 -2.83
N ALA A 20 -7.18 -12.63 -3.97
CA ALA A 20 -7.47 -11.93 -5.23
C ALA A 20 -8.89 -12.24 -5.75
N ALA A 21 -9.34 -13.49 -5.64
CA ALA A 21 -10.73 -13.86 -5.99
C ALA A 21 -11.75 -13.19 -5.06
N THR A 22 -11.43 -13.07 -3.77
CA THR A 22 -12.23 -12.32 -2.79
C THR A 22 -12.32 -10.85 -3.20
N ALA A 23 -11.20 -10.25 -3.60
CA ALA A 23 -11.18 -8.88 -4.11
C ALA A 23 -12.04 -8.71 -5.37
N ILE A 24 -12.01 -9.66 -6.32
CA ILE A 24 -12.91 -9.65 -7.50
C ILE A 24 -14.38 -9.56 -7.06
N ASN A 25 -14.77 -10.41 -6.11
CA ASN A 25 -16.15 -10.46 -5.62
C ASN A 25 -16.57 -9.17 -4.91
N PHE A 26 -15.79 -8.70 -3.93
CA PHE A 26 -16.21 -7.60 -3.08
C PHE A 26 -15.93 -6.22 -3.67
N LEU A 27 -14.81 -6.02 -4.35
CA LEU A 27 -14.44 -4.71 -4.88
C LEU A 27 -15.11 -4.44 -6.23
N PHE A 28 -15.08 -5.41 -7.15
CA PHE A 28 -15.56 -5.18 -8.51
C PHE A 28 -17.03 -5.59 -8.68
N LEU A 29 -17.39 -6.84 -8.34
CA LEU A 29 -18.77 -7.28 -8.53
C LEU A 29 -19.73 -6.55 -7.58
N LYS A 30 -19.47 -6.58 -6.28
CA LYS A 30 -20.29 -5.87 -5.29
C LYS A 30 -20.02 -4.36 -5.30
N GLY A 31 -18.77 -3.98 -5.09
CA GLY A 31 -18.37 -2.59 -4.84
C GLY A 31 -18.48 -1.64 -6.03
N VAL A 32 -18.36 -2.12 -7.27
CA VAL A 32 -18.50 -1.29 -8.48
C VAL A 32 -19.79 -1.61 -9.23
N THR A 33 -20.00 -2.87 -9.63
CA THR A 33 -21.10 -3.24 -10.53
C THR A 33 -22.46 -3.21 -9.83
N GLN A 34 -22.62 -3.89 -8.70
CA GLN A 34 -23.91 -3.95 -7.99
C GLN A 34 -24.24 -2.65 -7.25
N SER A 35 -23.22 -1.97 -6.70
CA SER A 35 -23.39 -0.69 -6.00
C SER A 35 -23.81 0.47 -6.90
N GLN A 36 -23.57 0.33 -8.21
CA GLN A 36 -23.72 1.35 -9.24
C GLN A 36 -22.99 2.65 -8.89
N VAL A 37 -21.83 2.53 -8.22
CA VAL A 37 -21.07 3.71 -7.76
C VAL A 37 -20.62 4.59 -8.92
N LYS A 38 -20.29 3.98 -10.06
CA LYS A 38 -19.88 4.69 -11.27
C LYS A 38 -21.04 5.55 -11.80
N GLU A 39 -22.24 4.99 -11.87
CA GLU A 39 -23.44 5.67 -12.34
C GLU A 39 -23.83 6.79 -11.37
N LYS A 40 -23.75 6.53 -10.06
CA LYS A 40 -24.01 7.54 -9.02
C LYS A 40 -23.04 8.72 -9.12
N LEU A 41 -21.76 8.46 -9.36
CA LEU A 41 -20.75 9.53 -9.57
C LEU A 41 -20.86 10.20 -10.94
N ALA A 42 -21.32 9.48 -11.97
CA ALA A 42 -21.54 10.04 -13.30
C ALA A 42 -22.58 11.16 -13.28
N ILE A 43 -23.57 11.13 -12.37
CA ILE A 43 -24.53 12.23 -12.19
C ILE A 43 -23.81 13.55 -11.86
N ILE A 44 -22.71 13.49 -11.10
CA ILE A 44 -21.90 14.66 -10.72
C ILE A 44 -21.02 15.11 -11.88
N CYS A 45 -20.43 14.15 -12.59
CA CYS A 45 -19.34 14.41 -13.54
C CYS A 45 -19.77 14.50 -15.01
N ALA A 46 -20.96 14.02 -15.37
CA ALA A 46 -21.43 14.00 -16.75
C ALA A 46 -21.94 15.36 -17.25
N SER A 47 -22.30 16.28 -16.35
CA SER A 47 -22.74 17.62 -16.73
C SER A 47 -21.64 18.37 -17.51
N PRO A 48 -22.01 19.14 -18.55
CA PRO A 48 -21.08 20.04 -19.22
C PRO A 48 -20.41 20.99 -18.23
N LEU A 49 -19.13 21.28 -18.45
CA LEU A 49 -18.34 22.11 -17.54
C LEU A 49 -18.97 23.48 -17.27
N GLU A 50 -19.56 24.10 -18.30
CA GLU A 50 -20.21 25.41 -18.22
C GLU A 50 -21.46 25.44 -17.32
N VAL A 51 -22.07 24.27 -17.09
CA VAL A 51 -23.35 24.13 -16.38
C VAL A 51 -23.19 23.42 -15.04
N SER A 52 -22.05 22.73 -14.83
CA SER A 52 -21.82 21.97 -13.60
C SER A 52 -21.62 22.91 -12.40
N SER A 53 -22.35 22.66 -11.33
CA SER A 53 -22.17 23.33 -10.04
C SER A 53 -21.17 22.62 -9.12
N SER A 54 -20.67 21.46 -9.53
CA SER A 54 -19.75 20.66 -8.71
C SER A 54 -18.33 21.24 -8.75
N PRO A 55 -17.70 21.53 -7.60
CA PRO A 55 -16.31 21.99 -7.56
C PRO A 55 -15.31 20.92 -8.04
N LEU A 56 -15.75 19.67 -8.20
CA LEU A 56 -14.93 18.55 -8.66
C LEU A 56 -14.95 18.38 -10.19
N ARG A 57 -15.89 19.05 -10.88
CA ARG A 57 -15.95 19.04 -12.33
C ARG A 57 -15.08 20.18 -12.87
N LEU A 58 -13.83 19.87 -13.18
CA LEU A 58 -12.83 20.82 -13.67
C LEU A 58 -12.34 20.44 -15.08
N ALA A 59 -11.70 21.39 -15.76
CA ALA A 59 -10.92 21.12 -16.97
C ALA A 59 -9.49 20.70 -16.60
N TYR A 60 -9.33 19.48 -16.07
CA TYR A 60 -8.02 18.99 -15.60
C TYR A 60 -6.97 18.95 -16.72
N THR A 61 -7.40 18.59 -17.92
CA THR A 61 -6.55 18.43 -19.12
C THR A 61 -7.08 19.21 -20.32
N GLY A 62 -8.35 19.63 -20.29
CA GLY A 62 -9.05 20.24 -21.42
C GLY A 62 -9.65 19.21 -22.39
N HIS A 63 -9.48 17.91 -22.14
CA HIS A 63 -10.11 16.84 -22.91
C HIS A 63 -11.28 16.25 -22.12
N ASP A 64 -12.51 16.41 -22.66
CA ASP A 64 -13.75 16.18 -21.91
C ASP A 64 -13.85 14.78 -21.26
N GLU A 65 -13.53 13.71 -22.00
CA GLU A 65 -13.60 12.34 -21.46
C GLU A 65 -12.56 12.05 -20.38
N VAL A 66 -11.37 12.66 -20.47
CA VAL A 66 -10.33 12.53 -19.45
C VAL A 66 -10.75 13.31 -18.21
N ASP A 67 -11.30 14.50 -18.39
CA ASP A 67 -11.75 15.36 -17.31
C ASP A 67 -12.95 14.78 -16.56
N LYS A 68 -13.88 14.11 -17.24
CA LYS A 68 -14.97 13.33 -16.63
C LYS A 68 -14.44 12.17 -15.80
N THR A 69 -13.44 11.46 -16.31
CA THR A 69 -12.78 10.35 -15.60
C THR A 69 -12.08 10.86 -14.35
N MET A 70 -11.31 11.95 -14.46
CA MET A 70 -10.64 12.58 -13.32
C MET A 70 -11.63 13.13 -12.29
N CYS A 71 -12.74 13.74 -12.73
CA CYS A 71 -13.82 14.14 -11.84
C CYS A 71 -14.38 12.94 -11.06
N THR A 72 -14.59 11.80 -11.71
CA THR A 72 -15.11 10.59 -11.06
C THR A 72 -14.15 10.09 -10.00
N VAL A 73 -12.86 9.99 -10.34
CA VAL A 73 -11.80 9.56 -9.40
C VAL A 73 -11.67 10.54 -8.23
N CYS A 74 -11.63 11.86 -8.49
CA CYS A 74 -11.55 12.86 -7.43
C CYS A 74 -12.79 12.81 -6.52
N SER A 75 -13.99 12.66 -7.09
CA SER A 75 -15.24 12.49 -6.33
C SER A 75 -15.21 11.23 -5.45
N PHE A 76 -14.61 10.15 -5.94
CA PHE A 76 -14.44 8.92 -5.18
C PHE A 76 -13.62 9.14 -3.90
N PHE A 77 -12.49 9.84 -3.98
CA PHE A 77 -11.67 10.15 -2.80
C PHE A 77 -12.28 11.23 -1.91
N HIS A 78 -12.83 12.29 -2.50
CA HIS A 78 -13.44 13.42 -1.77
C HIS A 78 -14.67 12.99 -0.97
N ALA A 79 -15.41 11.98 -1.43
CA ALA A 79 -16.53 11.41 -0.67
C ALA A 79 -16.10 10.93 0.73
N LEU A 80 -14.85 10.51 0.92
CA LEU A 80 -14.33 10.05 2.21
C LEU A 80 -13.52 11.10 2.98
N MET A 81 -13.31 12.30 2.43
CA MET A 81 -12.64 13.39 3.16
C MET A 81 -13.56 14.03 4.21
N GLY A 82 -14.87 13.78 4.13
CA GLY A 82 -15.82 14.21 5.13
C GLY A 82 -15.49 13.67 6.54
N PRO A 83 -15.81 14.39 7.62
CA PRO A 83 -15.41 14.05 8.98
C PRO A 83 -15.82 12.65 9.45
N SER A 84 -16.92 12.11 8.91
CA SER A 84 -17.44 10.78 9.25
C SER A 84 -16.60 9.64 8.69
N HIS A 85 -15.88 9.83 7.58
CA HIS A 85 -15.13 8.79 6.88
C HIS A 85 -13.63 9.06 6.77
N LEU A 86 -13.20 10.27 7.13
CA LEU A 86 -11.80 10.68 7.13
C LEU A 86 -10.87 9.69 7.87
N PRO A 87 -11.25 9.11 9.04
CA PRO A 87 -10.43 8.09 9.70
C PRO A 87 -10.11 6.88 8.81
N LEU A 88 -11.09 6.40 8.03
CA LEU A 88 -10.93 5.25 7.14
C LEU A 88 -9.96 5.58 5.99
N LEU A 89 -10.14 6.74 5.35
CA LEU A 89 -9.26 7.18 4.27
C LEU A 89 -7.83 7.39 4.77
N ALA A 90 -7.65 8.07 5.89
CA ALA A 90 -6.34 8.33 6.48
C ALA A 90 -5.61 7.04 6.85
N GLU A 91 -6.29 6.10 7.51
CA GLU A 91 -5.73 4.77 7.82
C GLU A 91 -5.38 3.97 6.57
N THR A 92 -6.24 4.01 5.56
CA THR A 92 -5.99 3.30 4.31
C THR A 92 -4.71 3.77 3.66
N LEU A 93 -4.52 5.08 3.53
CA LEU A 93 -3.32 5.66 2.90
C LEU A 93 -2.07 5.46 3.77
N ALA A 94 -2.22 5.52 5.11
CA ALA A 94 -1.12 5.23 6.03
C ALA A 94 -0.65 3.77 5.94
N GLY A 95 -1.58 2.80 5.92
CA GLY A 95 -1.25 1.39 5.75
C GLY A 95 -0.66 1.10 4.36
N PHE A 96 -1.25 1.69 3.32
CA PHE A 96 -0.78 1.57 1.94
C PHE A 96 0.66 2.06 1.76
N SER A 97 1.05 3.15 2.44
CA SER A 97 2.41 3.69 2.38
C SER A 97 3.49 2.69 2.79
N ALA A 98 3.21 1.82 3.76
CA ALA A 98 4.16 0.80 4.21
C ALA A 98 4.33 -0.32 3.18
N SER A 99 3.23 -0.79 2.58
CA SER A 99 3.28 -1.77 1.49
C SER A 99 3.95 -1.19 0.24
N LEU A 100 3.71 0.08 -0.07
CA LEU A 100 4.35 0.78 -1.17
C LEU A 100 5.86 0.93 -0.95
N ALA A 101 6.28 1.36 0.25
CA ALA A 101 7.68 1.45 0.62
C ALA A 101 8.39 0.10 0.48
N PHE A 102 7.73 -1.00 0.86
CA PHE A 102 8.23 -2.35 0.63
C PHE A 102 8.41 -2.69 -0.86
N ILE A 103 7.39 -2.47 -1.69
CA ILE A 103 7.45 -2.76 -3.13
C ILE A 103 8.62 -2.01 -3.80
N PHE A 104 8.74 -0.72 -3.51
CA PHE A 104 9.82 0.09 -4.07
C PHE A 104 11.20 -0.27 -3.50
N ALA A 105 11.30 -0.67 -2.22
CA ALA A 105 12.55 -1.14 -1.63
C ALA A 105 13.03 -2.44 -2.29
N GLU A 106 12.14 -3.41 -2.50
CA GLU A 106 12.50 -4.67 -3.16
C GLU A 106 12.90 -4.44 -4.63
N ALA A 107 12.26 -3.47 -5.30
CA ALA A 107 12.67 -3.01 -6.62
C ALA A 107 14.02 -2.26 -6.63
N ALA A 108 14.54 -1.81 -5.49
CA ALA A 108 15.81 -1.12 -5.38
C ALA A 108 16.99 -2.05 -5.10
N ARG A 109 16.72 -3.34 -4.79
CA ARG A 109 17.75 -4.33 -4.49
C ARG A 109 18.55 -4.75 -5.71
N ASP A 110 19.82 -5.07 -5.48
CA ASP A 110 20.64 -5.77 -6.46
C ASP A 110 20.08 -7.19 -6.72
N GLN A 111 20.35 -7.75 -7.91
CA GLN A 111 19.98 -9.12 -8.30
C GLN A 111 18.48 -9.47 -8.18
N ARG A 112 17.61 -8.47 -8.30
CA ARG A 112 16.15 -8.66 -8.31
C ARG A 112 15.65 -9.23 -9.65
N PRO A 113 14.58 -10.05 -9.65
CA PRO A 113 13.89 -10.47 -10.87
C PRO A 113 13.32 -9.29 -11.66
N PHE A 114 13.24 -9.44 -12.98
CA PHE A 114 12.75 -8.39 -13.90
C PHE A 114 11.40 -7.80 -13.49
N PHE A 115 10.41 -8.64 -13.18
CA PHE A 115 9.09 -8.15 -12.82
C PHE A 115 9.09 -7.37 -11.49
N ILE A 116 9.90 -7.76 -10.51
CA ILE A 116 10.04 -7.04 -9.23
C ILE A 116 10.78 -5.71 -9.42
N ALA A 117 11.54 -5.55 -10.50
CA ALA A 117 12.21 -4.30 -10.84
C ALA A 117 11.27 -3.18 -11.33
N MET A 118 9.96 -3.43 -11.46
CA MET A 118 8.97 -2.50 -12.01
C MET A 118 7.95 -2.00 -10.96
N PRO A 119 8.38 -1.28 -9.91
CA PRO A 119 7.50 -0.88 -8.81
C PRO A 119 6.43 0.12 -9.26
N VAL A 120 6.74 0.96 -10.24
CA VAL A 120 5.80 1.93 -10.83
C VAL A 120 4.63 1.22 -11.49
N VAL A 121 4.85 0.09 -12.16
CA VAL A 121 3.79 -0.70 -12.80
C VAL A 121 2.82 -1.21 -11.72
N PHE A 122 3.31 -1.78 -10.63
CA PHE A 122 2.46 -2.21 -9.53
C PHE A 122 1.71 -1.05 -8.88
N GLY A 123 2.37 0.10 -8.65
CA GLY A 123 1.73 1.27 -8.10
C GLY A 123 0.61 1.82 -9.00
N VAL A 124 0.82 1.87 -10.32
CA VAL A 124 -0.21 2.27 -11.29
C VAL A 124 -1.36 1.26 -11.32
N LEU A 125 -1.07 -0.04 -11.32
CA LEU A 125 -2.11 -1.07 -11.25
C LEU A 125 -2.93 -0.98 -9.96
N MET A 126 -2.30 -0.65 -8.82
CA MET A 126 -3.00 -0.43 -7.55
C MET A 126 -3.94 0.78 -7.61
N GLN A 127 -3.58 1.84 -8.34
CA GLN A 127 -4.46 3.00 -8.56
C GLN A 127 -5.61 2.71 -9.51
N ILE A 128 -5.37 1.97 -10.60
CA ILE A 128 -6.39 1.68 -11.62
C ILE A 128 -7.37 0.60 -11.17
N LEU A 129 -6.87 -0.45 -10.52
CA LEU A 129 -7.66 -1.61 -10.16
C LEU A 129 -8.06 -1.55 -8.68
N SER A 130 -7.09 -1.72 -7.79
CA SER A 130 -7.25 -1.63 -6.33
C SER A 130 -5.96 -2.09 -5.63
N PHE A 131 -5.71 -1.57 -4.42
CA PHE A 131 -4.66 -2.08 -3.55
C PHE A 131 -4.92 -3.53 -3.11
N GLY A 132 -6.14 -3.81 -2.63
CA GLY A 132 -6.61 -5.12 -2.17
C GLY A 132 -6.61 -6.21 -3.24
N PHE A 133 -6.72 -5.86 -4.52
CA PHE A 133 -6.60 -6.81 -5.63
C PHE A 133 -5.15 -7.03 -6.06
N ILE A 134 -4.35 -5.98 -6.18
CA ILE A 134 -2.99 -6.09 -6.73
C ILE A 134 -1.98 -6.59 -5.70
N MET A 135 -2.13 -6.23 -4.42
CA MET A 135 -1.20 -6.67 -3.38
C MET A 135 -1.10 -8.20 -3.24
N PRO A 136 -2.18 -9.01 -3.25
CA PRO A 136 -2.04 -10.47 -3.22
C PRO A 136 -1.31 -11.02 -4.45
N LEU A 137 -1.54 -10.45 -5.64
CA LEU A 137 -0.86 -10.87 -6.87
C LEU A 137 0.64 -10.52 -6.82
N TYR A 138 0.99 -9.33 -6.34
CA TYR A 138 2.38 -8.95 -6.09
C TYR A 138 3.04 -9.87 -5.08
N SER A 139 2.38 -10.17 -3.95
CA SER A 139 2.89 -11.10 -2.93
C SER A 139 3.13 -12.49 -3.49
N LEU A 140 2.22 -13.01 -4.32
CA LEU A 140 2.38 -14.29 -4.99
C LEU A 140 3.59 -14.29 -5.93
N LEU A 141 3.70 -13.26 -6.76
CA LEU A 141 4.83 -13.09 -7.68
C LEU A 141 6.15 -13.00 -6.93
N PHE A 142 6.22 -12.18 -5.88
CA PHE A 142 7.39 -12.03 -5.02
C PHE A 142 7.85 -13.40 -4.48
N ILE A 143 6.92 -14.16 -3.90
CA ILE A 143 7.21 -15.48 -3.34
C ILE A 143 7.69 -16.47 -4.40
N THR A 144 6.99 -16.55 -5.53
CA THR A 144 7.26 -17.54 -6.59
C THR A 144 8.51 -17.20 -7.39
N ALA A 145 8.85 -15.92 -7.52
CA ALA A 145 10.10 -15.45 -8.12
C ALA A 145 11.34 -15.73 -7.23
N GLY A 146 11.15 -16.31 -6.04
CA GLY A 146 12.26 -16.71 -5.17
C GLY A 146 13.00 -15.55 -4.52
N THR A 147 12.40 -14.35 -4.48
CA THR A 147 13.00 -13.16 -3.83
C THR A 147 12.99 -13.25 -2.30
N ARG A 148 12.55 -14.38 -1.74
CA ARG A 148 12.73 -14.72 -0.33
C ARG A 148 14.22 -14.93 -0.05
N VAL A 149 14.89 -13.84 0.28
CA VAL A 149 16.30 -13.87 0.62
C VAL A 149 16.48 -14.39 2.03
N LYS A 150 17.37 -15.38 2.18
CA LYS A 150 17.84 -15.85 3.49
C LYS A 150 18.90 -14.92 4.05
N SER A 151 18.95 -14.81 5.37
CA SER A 151 20.01 -14.07 6.07
C SER A 151 21.39 -14.51 5.57
N GLY A 152 22.28 -13.53 5.30
CA GLY A 152 23.65 -13.79 4.86
C GLY A 152 23.85 -14.05 3.36
N THR A 153 22.82 -13.92 2.52
CA THR A 153 22.99 -14.08 1.07
C THR A 153 23.68 -12.84 0.46
N LEU A 154 24.86 -13.03 -0.12
CA LEU A 154 25.58 -11.99 -0.88
C LEU A 154 24.73 -11.54 -2.08
N GLY A 155 24.60 -10.21 -2.30
CA GLY A 155 23.93 -9.65 -3.49
C GLY A 155 22.51 -9.11 -3.29
N VAL A 156 22.05 -8.92 -2.06
CA VAL A 156 20.66 -8.48 -1.73
C VAL A 156 20.64 -7.09 -1.11
N LYS A 157 21.74 -6.36 -1.26
CA LYS A 157 21.91 -5.05 -0.67
C LYS A 157 21.16 -4.03 -1.53
N ILE A 158 20.66 -3.00 -0.85
CA ILE A 158 20.27 -1.75 -1.50
C ILE A 158 21.49 -0.85 -1.27
N ASN A 159 22.11 -0.35 -2.34
CA ASN A 159 23.19 0.61 -2.20
C ASN A 159 22.66 1.98 -1.73
N GLN A 160 23.54 2.82 -1.21
CA GLN A 160 23.16 4.10 -0.60
C GLN A 160 22.46 5.04 -1.57
N ALA A 161 22.93 5.16 -2.82
CA ALA A 161 22.26 6.00 -3.82
C ALA A 161 20.82 5.55 -4.11
N ASN A 162 20.59 4.24 -4.21
CA ASN A 162 19.25 3.69 -4.40
C ASN A 162 18.36 3.90 -3.16
N ALA A 163 18.92 3.76 -1.95
CA ALA A 163 18.19 3.98 -0.71
C ALA A 163 17.78 5.45 -0.53
N GLU A 164 18.67 6.40 -0.84
CA GLU A 164 18.36 7.82 -0.81
C GLU A 164 17.34 8.22 -1.88
N ALA A 165 17.50 7.72 -3.11
CA ALA A 165 16.54 7.94 -4.19
C ALA A 165 15.14 7.43 -3.81
N LEU A 166 15.09 6.29 -3.13
CA LEU A 166 13.85 5.71 -2.62
C LEU A 166 13.21 6.58 -1.54
N LEU A 167 13.98 6.98 -0.52
CA LEU A 167 13.49 7.85 0.54
C LEU A 167 12.99 9.19 -0.02
N PHE A 168 13.76 9.80 -0.92
CA PHE A 168 13.39 11.05 -1.60
C PHE A 168 12.10 10.88 -2.41
N ALA A 169 12.01 9.83 -3.22
CA ALA A 169 10.81 9.53 -4.00
C ALA A 169 9.59 9.30 -3.11
N LEU A 170 9.71 8.58 -1.99
CA LEU A 170 8.61 8.36 -1.05
C LEU A 170 8.12 9.68 -0.43
N LEU A 171 9.05 10.50 0.07
CA LEU A 171 8.69 11.76 0.73
C LEU A 171 8.05 12.75 -0.22
N VAL A 172 8.67 12.98 -1.38
CA VAL A 172 8.23 14.01 -2.34
C VAL A 172 7.14 13.49 -3.26
N GLY A 173 7.22 12.24 -3.68
CA GLY A 173 6.29 11.65 -4.62
C GLY A 173 5.00 11.15 -3.97
N PHE A 174 5.02 10.72 -2.71
CA PHE A 174 3.83 10.18 -2.04
C PHE A 174 3.41 10.97 -0.79
N VAL A 175 4.30 11.18 0.18
CA VAL A 175 3.93 11.78 1.47
C VAL A 175 3.45 13.22 1.30
N ILE A 176 4.22 14.08 0.63
CA ILE A 176 3.85 15.49 0.42
C ILE A 176 2.52 15.61 -0.35
N PRO A 177 2.30 14.93 -1.49
CA PRO A 177 1.02 14.97 -2.18
C PRO A 177 -0.14 14.45 -1.31
N THR A 178 0.07 13.39 -0.53
CA THR A 178 -0.97 12.83 0.35
C THR A 178 -1.37 13.82 1.45
N VAL A 179 -0.39 14.45 2.11
CA VAL A 179 -0.65 15.47 3.13
C VAL A 179 -1.35 16.68 2.50
N SER A 180 -0.89 17.11 1.32
CA SER A 180 -1.52 18.22 0.59
C SER A 180 -2.97 17.92 0.24
N MET A 181 -3.27 16.68 -0.16
CA MET A 181 -4.64 16.25 -0.45
C MET A 181 -5.57 16.42 0.76
N PHE A 182 -5.12 16.07 1.97
CA PHE A 182 -5.90 16.24 3.20
C PHE A 182 -5.99 17.69 3.68
N LEU A 183 -4.94 18.49 3.49
CA LEU A 183 -4.91 19.87 3.99
C LEU A 183 -5.72 20.83 3.12
N PHE A 184 -5.68 20.63 1.80
CA PHE A 184 -6.33 21.55 0.87
C PHE A 184 -7.73 21.10 0.47
N GLU A 185 -8.02 19.80 0.56
CA GLU A 185 -9.29 19.20 0.08
C GLU A 185 -9.64 19.71 -1.34
N ASP A 186 -8.60 19.89 -2.17
CA ASP A 186 -8.70 20.47 -3.50
C ASP A 186 -8.68 19.39 -4.57
N ALA A 187 -9.60 19.48 -5.53
CA ALA A 187 -9.73 18.50 -6.61
C ALA A 187 -8.48 18.41 -7.49
N THR A 188 -7.80 19.52 -7.76
CA THR A 188 -6.57 19.54 -8.57
C THR A 188 -5.44 18.84 -7.84
N VAL A 189 -5.31 19.06 -6.54
CA VAL A 189 -4.32 18.37 -5.70
C VAL A 189 -4.59 16.86 -5.68
N THR A 190 -5.85 16.43 -5.50
CA THR A 190 -6.23 15.01 -5.58
C THR A 190 -5.94 14.42 -6.96
N ALA A 191 -6.22 15.16 -8.04
CA ALA A 191 -5.93 14.73 -9.40
C ALA A 191 -4.43 14.50 -9.63
N ILE A 192 -3.57 15.42 -9.16
CA ILE A 192 -2.11 15.26 -9.20
C ILE A 192 -1.68 14.03 -8.38
N TRP A 193 -2.28 13.83 -7.20
CA TRP A 193 -1.99 12.70 -6.32
C TRP A 193 -2.25 11.35 -7.00
N GLN A 194 -3.25 11.22 -7.88
CA GLN A 194 -3.51 9.95 -8.61
C GLN A 194 -2.30 9.44 -9.41
N PHE A 195 -1.37 10.33 -9.78
CA PHE A 195 -0.17 10.00 -10.53
C PHE A 195 1.07 9.76 -9.63
N PHE A 196 0.90 9.69 -8.30
CA PHE A 196 2.01 9.52 -7.37
C PHE A 196 2.97 8.36 -7.74
N PRO A 197 2.54 7.18 -8.25
CA PRO A 197 3.48 6.11 -8.56
C PRO A 197 4.47 6.51 -9.67
N ILE A 198 3.97 7.26 -10.67
CA ILE A 198 4.76 7.77 -11.78
C ILE A 198 5.69 8.87 -11.29
N ILE A 199 5.17 9.79 -10.46
CA ILE A 199 5.97 10.85 -9.84
C ILE A 199 7.11 10.25 -9.01
N MET A 200 6.84 9.26 -8.16
CA MET A 200 7.86 8.53 -7.40
C MET A 200 8.91 7.89 -8.31
N GLY A 201 8.49 7.21 -9.38
CA GLY A 201 9.39 6.60 -10.35
C GLY A 201 10.31 7.61 -11.03
N PHE A 202 9.74 8.73 -11.47
CA PHE A 202 10.47 9.84 -12.09
C PHE A 202 11.46 10.48 -11.12
N LEU A 203 11.03 10.82 -9.90
CA LEU A 203 11.90 11.43 -8.88
C LEU A 203 13.04 10.50 -8.48
N GLY A 204 12.75 9.21 -8.29
CA GLY A 204 13.78 8.22 -7.99
C GLY A 204 14.79 8.07 -9.14
N PHE A 205 14.32 8.13 -10.40
CA PHE A 205 15.21 8.15 -11.56
C PHE A 205 16.07 9.42 -11.61
N ALA A 206 15.45 10.60 -11.48
CA ALA A 206 16.15 11.89 -11.47
C ALA A 206 17.21 11.97 -10.37
N HIS A 207 16.88 11.50 -9.16
CA HIS A 207 17.84 11.45 -8.04
C HIS A 207 19.08 10.60 -8.38
N ARG A 208 18.89 9.46 -9.05
CA ARG A 208 20.01 8.58 -9.46
C ARG A 208 20.88 9.18 -10.57
N LEU A 209 20.38 10.13 -11.37
CA LEU A 209 21.21 10.86 -12.33
C LEU A 209 22.21 11.78 -11.63
N ILE A 210 21.80 12.39 -10.50
CA ILE A 210 22.65 13.24 -9.68
C ILE A 210 23.59 12.38 -8.82
N ARG A 211 23.03 11.36 -8.18
CA ARG A 211 23.77 10.44 -7.29
C ARG A 211 23.79 9.04 -7.87
N SER A 212 24.78 8.78 -8.73
CA SER A 212 24.89 7.51 -9.44
C SER A 212 25.11 6.32 -8.51
N PRO A 213 24.33 5.23 -8.63
CA PRO A 213 24.56 3.98 -7.91
C PRO A 213 25.93 3.34 -8.14
N SER A 214 26.55 3.59 -9.29
CA SER A 214 27.89 3.04 -9.60
C SER A 214 29.02 3.68 -8.80
N ARG A 215 28.81 4.90 -8.26
CA ARG A 215 29.80 5.62 -7.44
C ARG A 215 29.56 5.47 -5.94
N HIS A 216 28.37 5.05 -5.55
CA HIS A 216 27.91 4.95 -4.17
C HIS A 216 27.46 3.53 -3.85
N THR A 217 28.41 2.60 -3.88
CA THR A 217 28.18 1.16 -3.69
C THR A 217 28.09 0.74 -2.22
N GLU A 218 28.30 1.68 -1.29
CA GLU A 218 28.13 1.47 0.15
C GLU A 218 26.70 1.05 0.49
N SER A 219 26.53 0.38 1.63
CA SER A 219 25.23 -0.15 2.04
C SER A 219 24.27 0.98 2.38
N GLY A 220 23.10 0.98 1.75
CA GLY A 220 21.98 1.88 2.05
C GLY A 220 21.15 1.49 3.26
N TYR A 221 21.59 0.50 4.04
CA TYR A 221 20.83 -0.09 5.15
C TYR A 221 20.27 0.96 6.12
N SER A 222 21.11 1.89 6.61
CA SER A 222 20.66 2.91 7.57
C SER A 222 19.60 3.84 6.99
N THR A 223 19.70 4.17 5.70
CA THR A 223 18.71 5.00 5.01
C THR A 223 17.40 4.25 4.78
N VAL A 224 17.44 2.98 4.42
CA VAL A 224 16.23 2.13 4.31
C VAL A 224 15.56 1.96 5.68
N LEU A 225 16.34 1.77 6.74
CA LEU A 225 15.83 1.68 8.10
C LEU A 225 15.18 3.00 8.53
N ALA A 226 15.80 4.15 8.24
CA ALA A 226 15.24 5.47 8.50
C ALA A 226 13.93 5.70 7.72
N MET A 227 13.85 5.24 6.46
CA MET A 227 12.62 5.30 5.68
C MET A 227 11.49 4.50 6.35
N TYR A 228 11.72 3.23 6.73
CA TYR A 228 10.70 2.45 7.41
C TYR A 228 10.35 3.00 8.79
N ALA A 229 11.31 3.57 9.53
CA ALA A 229 11.04 4.25 10.78
C ALA A 229 10.16 5.49 10.58
N LEU A 230 10.39 6.27 9.51
CA LEU A 230 9.55 7.41 9.18
C LEU A 230 8.12 6.98 8.82
N VAL A 231 7.96 5.91 8.02
CA VAL A 231 6.64 5.35 7.72
C VAL A 231 5.98 4.85 8.99
N PHE A 232 6.71 4.15 9.87
CA PHE A 232 6.20 3.68 11.17
C PHE A 232 5.65 4.85 12.00
N VAL A 233 6.44 5.92 12.16
CA VAL A 233 6.03 7.10 12.97
C VAL A 233 4.83 7.80 12.34
N ALA A 234 4.84 7.99 11.01
CA ALA A 234 3.72 8.63 10.32
C ALA A 234 2.43 7.82 10.43
N SER A 235 2.48 6.50 10.20
CA SER A 235 1.32 5.62 10.35
C SER A 235 0.81 5.59 11.80
N ALA A 236 1.72 5.50 12.78
CA ALA A 236 1.35 5.56 14.19
C ALA A 236 0.68 6.88 14.57
N ALA A 237 1.19 8.01 14.07
CA ALA A 237 0.60 9.31 14.32
C ALA A 237 -0.82 9.42 13.73
N VAL A 238 -1.04 8.92 12.51
CA VAL A 238 -2.39 8.83 11.91
C VAL A 238 -3.32 7.99 12.78
N HIS A 239 -2.87 6.81 13.22
CA HIS A 239 -3.66 5.91 14.05
C HIS A 239 -4.05 6.49 15.40
N ILE A 240 -3.07 7.09 16.09
CA ILE A 240 -3.32 7.79 17.35
C ILE A 240 -4.30 8.95 17.16
N ARG A 241 -4.17 9.69 16.05
CA ARG A 241 -5.01 10.86 15.78
C ARG A 241 -6.46 10.51 15.45
N TYR A 242 -6.69 9.43 14.70
CA TYR A 242 -8.00 9.12 14.12
C TYR A 242 -8.70 7.91 14.76
N VAL A 243 -7.95 6.90 15.21
CA VAL A 243 -8.52 5.62 15.69
C VAL A 243 -8.60 5.56 17.21
N TRP A 244 -7.59 6.03 17.95
CA TRP A 244 -7.62 6.01 19.42
C TRP A 244 -8.85 6.68 20.04
N PRO A 245 -9.33 7.84 19.56
CA PRO A 245 -10.54 8.47 20.09
C PRO A 245 -11.82 7.60 19.93
N LEU A 246 -11.76 6.55 19.10
CA LEU A 246 -12.86 5.65 18.83
C LEU A 246 -12.79 4.35 19.67
N PHE A 247 -11.73 4.10 20.44
CA PHE A 247 -11.62 2.87 21.26
C PHE A 247 -12.73 2.71 22.32
N THR A 248 -13.34 3.81 22.76
CA THR A 248 -14.51 3.76 23.64
C THR A 248 -15.83 3.68 22.90
N LYS A 249 -15.82 3.69 21.56
CA LYS A 249 -16.98 3.72 20.66
C LYS A 249 -16.91 2.55 19.68
N ILE A 250 -17.09 1.34 20.20
CA ILE A 250 -16.92 0.09 19.44
C ILE A 250 -17.79 0.07 18.17
N ASP A 251 -19.05 0.52 18.24
CA ASP A 251 -19.94 0.56 17.07
C ASP A 251 -19.38 1.46 15.96
N ALA A 252 -18.76 2.59 16.31
CA ALA A 252 -18.14 3.49 15.34
C ALA A 252 -16.90 2.86 14.69
N LEU A 253 -16.07 2.14 15.46
CA LEU A 253 -14.94 1.39 14.92
C LEU A 253 -15.39 0.30 13.95
N GLN A 254 -16.41 -0.47 14.35
CA GLN A 254 -16.96 -1.53 13.50
C GLN A 254 -17.52 -0.93 12.21
N HIS A 255 -18.33 0.12 12.32
CA HIS A 255 -18.90 0.78 11.16
C HIS A 255 -17.83 1.33 10.21
N LEU A 256 -16.74 1.91 10.73
CA LEU A 256 -15.67 2.50 9.92
C LEU A 256 -14.76 1.47 9.27
N PHE A 257 -14.38 0.41 9.99
CA PHE A 257 -13.26 -0.46 9.58
C PHE A 257 -13.66 -1.90 9.26
N LEU A 258 -14.84 -2.37 9.71
CA LEU A 258 -15.32 -3.70 9.35
C LEU A 258 -16.19 -3.61 8.10
N PRO A 259 -15.78 -4.26 7.00
CA PRO A 259 -16.64 -4.36 5.85
C PRO A 259 -17.88 -5.20 6.15
N PHE A 260 -18.99 -4.86 5.51
CA PHE A 260 -20.26 -5.55 5.62
C PHE A 260 -20.33 -6.77 4.69
N VAL A 261 -20.82 -7.90 5.21
CA VAL A 261 -20.92 -9.19 4.48
C VAL A 261 -22.38 -9.61 4.24
N GLY A 262 -23.37 -8.72 4.48
CA GLY A 262 -24.78 -9.08 4.37
C GLY A 262 -25.33 -9.13 2.94
N SER A 263 -26.65 -9.36 2.88
CA SER A 263 -27.44 -9.51 1.64
C SER A 263 -28.15 -8.23 1.20
N ASP A 264 -27.90 -7.11 1.87
CA ASP A 264 -28.52 -5.83 1.52
C ASP A 264 -28.14 -5.43 0.09
N ASP A 265 -29.09 -4.83 -0.64
CA ASP A 265 -28.88 -4.40 -2.02
C ASP A 265 -27.97 -3.16 -2.05
N PRO A 266 -26.71 -3.27 -2.54
CA PRO A 266 -25.78 -2.14 -2.59
C PRO A 266 -26.28 -1.01 -3.50
N ALA A 267 -27.21 -1.28 -4.44
CA ALA A 267 -27.77 -0.26 -5.31
C ALA A 267 -28.60 0.77 -4.52
N LEU A 268 -29.22 0.37 -3.41
CA LEU A 268 -30.05 1.24 -2.58
C LEU A 268 -29.25 2.12 -1.61
N ALA A 269 -28.01 1.74 -1.30
CA ALA A 269 -27.16 2.50 -0.39
C ALA A 269 -26.67 3.82 -1.00
N PRO A 270 -26.48 4.89 -0.21
CA PRO A 270 -25.89 6.14 -0.68
C PRO A 270 -24.49 5.92 -1.29
N ALA A 271 -24.12 6.77 -2.26
CA ALA A 271 -22.84 6.64 -2.96
C ALA A 271 -21.63 6.66 -2.01
N VAL A 272 -21.65 7.54 -1.00
CA VAL A 272 -20.58 7.65 0.00
C VAL A 272 -20.39 6.36 0.81
N GLU A 273 -21.49 5.69 1.18
CA GLU A 273 -21.44 4.43 1.92
C GLU A 273 -20.86 3.30 1.07
N ASN A 274 -21.23 3.24 -0.21
CA ASN A 274 -20.68 2.27 -1.16
C ASN A 274 -19.18 2.50 -1.41
N ILE A 275 -18.75 3.76 -1.48
CA ILE A 275 -17.33 4.12 -1.59
C ILE A 275 -16.59 3.73 -0.31
N ALA A 276 -17.15 4.03 0.86
CA ALA A 276 -16.55 3.64 2.15
C ALA A 276 -16.42 2.12 2.24
N GLU A 277 -17.45 1.37 1.84
CA GLU A 277 -17.43 -0.09 1.82
C GLU A 277 -16.36 -0.64 0.86
N PHE A 278 -16.19 -0.03 -0.32
CA PHE A 278 -15.07 -0.35 -1.21
C PHE A 278 -13.72 -0.16 -0.51
N PHE A 279 -13.50 0.98 0.14
CA PHE A 279 -12.23 1.27 0.85
C PHE A 279 -11.97 0.31 2.01
N LYS A 280 -13.00 -0.10 2.77
CA LYS A 280 -12.86 -1.10 3.84
C LYS A 280 -12.33 -2.43 3.30
N TRP A 281 -12.93 -2.93 2.22
CA TRP A 281 -12.46 -4.16 1.56
C TRP A 281 -11.09 -3.99 0.93
N ASP A 282 -10.82 -2.84 0.29
CA ASP A 282 -9.57 -2.56 -0.39
C ASP A 282 -8.40 -2.55 0.60
N PHE A 283 -8.59 -1.84 1.71
CA PHE A 283 -7.67 -1.79 2.83
C PHE A 283 -7.48 -3.15 3.49
N LEU A 284 -8.57 -3.83 3.86
CA LEU A 284 -8.52 -5.12 4.55
C LEU A 284 -7.74 -6.16 3.73
N LEU A 285 -8.09 -6.31 2.45
CA LEU A 285 -7.47 -7.32 1.59
C LEU A 285 -6.01 -6.97 1.27
N GLY A 286 -5.70 -5.68 1.09
CA GLY A 286 -4.33 -5.23 0.82
C GLY A 286 -3.40 -5.42 2.03
N VAL A 287 -3.86 -5.02 3.21
CA VAL A 287 -3.11 -5.21 4.47
C VAL A 287 -3.00 -6.69 4.82
N ALA A 288 -4.09 -7.46 4.73
CA ALA A 288 -4.06 -8.91 5.00
C ALA A 288 -3.08 -9.63 4.06
N SER A 289 -3.08 -9.30 2.76
CA SER A 289 -2.12 -9.83 1.79
C SER A 289 -0.68 -9.48 2.16
N THR A 290 -0.45 -8.26 2.67
CA THR A 290 0.86 -7.84 3.15
C THR A 290 1.27 -8.62 4.39
N PHE A 291 0.39 -8.80 5.38
CA PHE A 291 0.67 -9.60 6.58
C PHE A 291 1.02 -11.04 6.25
N VAL A 292 0.25 -11.70 5.38
CA VAL A 292 0.57 -13.07 4.92
C VAL A 292 1.94 -13.11 4.24
N LEU A 293 2.30 -12.08 3.45
CA LEU A 293 3.63 -11.97 2.88
C LEU A 293 4.71 -11.83 3.96
N LEU A 294 4.50 -11.02 5.00
CA LEU A 294 5.46 -10.86 6.10
C LEU A 294 5.73 -12.17 6.84
N LEU A 295 4.70 -13.01 7.02
CA LEU A 295 4.88 -14.36 7.61
C LEU A 295 5.83 -15.24 6.80
N SER A 296 5.97 -14.98 5.50
CA SER A 296 6.90 -15.70 4.64
C SER A 296 8.39 -15.42 4.93
N PHE A 297 8.68 -14.38 5.73
CA PHE A 297 10.03 -14.05 6.19
C PHE A 297 10.46 -14.84 7.45
N ALA A 298 9.51 -15.52 8.11
CA ALA A 298 9.82 -16.39 9.23
C ALA A 298 10.66 -17.60 8.79
N GLU A 299 11.71 -17.90 9.55
CA GLU A 299 12.54 -19.11 9.34
C GLU A 299 12.13 -20.28 10.23
N SER A 300 11.27 -20.04 11.22
CA SER A 300 10.75 -21.04 12.14
C SER A 300 9.29 -20.76 12.51
N LEU A 301 8.59 -21.77 13.02
CA LEU A 301 7.22 -21.62 13.52
C LEU A 301 7.15 -20.57 14.64
N PHE A 302 8.14 -20.54 15.53
CA PHE A 302 8.23 -19.54 16.58
C PHE A 302 8.32 -18.12 16.01
N GLN A 303 9.18 -17.88 15.00
CA GLN A 303 9.23 -16.56 14.33
C GLN A 303 7.90 -16.20 13.67
N CYS A 304 7.20 -17.17 13.08
CA CYS A 304 5.88 -16.95 12.48
C CYS A 304 4.84 -16.52 13.52
N ILE A 305 4.84 -17.16 14.70
CA ILE A 305 3.97 -16.80 15.83
C ILE A 305 4.32 -15.39 16.34
N VAL A 306 5.62 -15.09 16.53
CA VAL A 306 6.08 -13.76 16.98
C VAL A 306 5.65 -12.67 16.01
N ILE A 307 5.85 -12.85 14.69
CA ILE A 307 5.41 -11.88 13.68
C ILE A 307 3.89 -11.72 13.72
N THR A 308 3.12 -12.82 13.81
CA THR A 308 1.66 -12.76 13.90
C THR A 308 1.19 -11.95 15.11
N VAL A 309 1.68 -12.28 16.31
CA VAL A 309 1.32 -11.59 17.55
C VAL A 309 1.74 -10.12 17.49
N TRP A 310 2.94 -9.85 16.96
CA TRP A 310 3.44 -8.48 16.80
C TRP A 310 2.59 -7.66 15.84
N CYS A 311 2.20 -8.22 14.70
CA CYS A 311 1.33 -7.56 13.74
C CYS A 311 -0.03 -7.24 14.37
N ILE A 312 -0.64 -8.18 15.09
CA ILE A 312 -1.94 -7.97 15.76
C ILE A 312 -1.82 -6.87 16.82
N ALA A 313 -0.88 -7.02 17.76
CA ALA A 313 -0.70 -6.07 18.86
C ALA A 313 -0.36 -4.66 18.34
N THR A 314 0.56 -4.56 17.38
CA THR A 314 0.96 -3.27 16.80
C THR A 314 -0.15 -2.66 15.96
N THR A 315 -0.97 -3.44 15.26
CA THR A 315 -2.12 -2.92 14.52
C THR A 315 -3.15 -2.29 15.45
N VAL A 316 -3.41 -2.92 16.59
CA VAL A 316 -4.36 -2.40 17.58
C VAL A 316 -3.82 -1.13 18.26
N VAL A 317 -2.52 -1.05 18.55
CA VAL A 317 -1.96 0.08 19.31
C VAL A 317 -1.53 1.23 18.39
N LEU A 318 -0.92 0.95 17.25
CA LEU A 318 -0.23 1.92 16.39
C LEU A 318 -0.69 1.85 14.92
N GLY A 319 -1.67 1.01 14.59
CA GLY A 319 -2.17 0.87 13.23
C GLY A 319 -1.35 -0.09 12.35
N PRO A 320 -1.95 -0.55 11.24
CA PRO A 320 -1.36 -1.60 10.40
C PRO A 320 -0.13 -1.13 9.63
N GLY A 321 -0.05 0.15 9.23
CA GLY A 321 1.15 0.68 8.57
C GLY A 321 2.40 0.62 9.46
N ALA A 322 2.23 0.92 10.76
CA ALA A 322 3.29 0.78 11.75
C ALA A 322 3.67 -0.70 11.96
N ALA A 323 2.67 -1.59 12.05
CA ALA A 323 2.89 -3.03 12.13
C ALA A 323 3.73 -3.55 10.96
N ILE A 324 3.36 -3.21 9.72
CA ILE A 324 4.10 -3.61 8.50
C ILE A 324 5.53 -3.09 8.55
N SER A 325 5.72 -1.78 8.73
CA SER A 325 7.04 -1.14 8.73
C SER A 325 7.96 -1.69 9.82
N SER A 326 7.44 -2.00 11.00
CA SER A 326 8.26 -2.58 12.09
C SER A 326 8.80 -3.97 11.76
N VAL A 327 8.01 -4.84 11.13
CA VAL A 327 8.49 -6.16 10.67
C VAL A 327 9.49 -6.01 9.51
N LEU A 328 9.31 -5.01 8.66
CA LEU A 328 10.28 -4.69 7.59
C LEU A 328 11.61 -4.19 8.15
N MET A 329 11.60 -3.34 9.18
CA MET A 329 12.82 -2.94 9.90
C MET A 329 13.56 -4.15 10.47
N TRP A 330 12.84 -5.05 11.15
CA TRP A 330 13.41 -6.31 11.66
C TRP A 330 14.00 -7.17 10.53
N ARG A 331 13.31 -7.24 9.38
CA ARG A 331 13.81 -7.96 8.20
C ARG A 331 15.10 -7.33 7.67
N GLU A 332 15.17 -6.01 7.54
CA GLU A 332 16.38 -5.36 7.05
C GLU A 332 17.57 -5.60 7.99
N GLU A 333 17.35 -5.56 9.30
CA GLU A 333 18.38 -5.90 10.29
C GLU A 333 18.88 -7.34 10.06
N LYS A 334 17.95 -8.29 9.91
CA LYS A 334 18.28 -9.70 9.65
C LYS A 334 19.05 -9.92 8.33
N LEU A 335 18.73 -9.17 7.28
CA LEU A 335 19.40 -9.24 5.99
C LEU A 335 20.81 -8.64 6.02
N ASN A 336 21.05 -7.66 6.89
CA ASN A 336 22.33 -6.95 6.99
C ASN A 336 23.24 -7.45 8.13
N LYS A 337 22.82 -8.46 8.90
CA LYS A 337 23.68 -9.11 9.90
C LYS A 337 24.92 -9.73 9.23
N PRO A 338 26.13 -9.46 9.72
CA PRO A 338 27.35 -10.05 9.17
C PRO A 338 27.30 -11.57 9.30
N VAL A 339 27.70 -12.28 8.25
CA VAL A 339 27.86 -13.74 8.28
C VAL A 339 29.04 -14.04 9.19
N LYS A 340 28.78 -14.51 10.42
CA LYS A 340 29.83 -15.01 11.31
C LYS A 340 30.62 -16.08 10.57
N THR A 341 31.91 -15.84 10.36
CA THR A 341 32.77 -16.81 9.67
C THR A 341 32.99 -18.04 10.57
N PRO A 342 33.28 -19.23 10.02
CA PRO A 342 33.49 -20.44 10.81
C PRO A 342 34.54 -20.29 11.92
N ARG A 343 35.53 -19.39 11.75
CA ARG A 343 36.54 -19.10 12.77
C ARG A 343 35.99 -18.42 14.04
N GLU A 344 34.88 -17.69 13.94
CA GLU A 344 34.25 -17.00 15.07
C GLU A 344 33.23 -17.87 15.83
N LYS A 345 32.99 -19.11 15.38
CA LYS A 345 32.09 -20.06 16.08
C LYS A 345 32.82 -21.01 17.03
N VAL A 346 34.15 -20.95 17.07
CA VAL A 346 35.02 -21.86 17.85
C VAL A 346 35.65 -21.16 19.05
N GLN A 347 35.43 -19.85 19.20
CA GLN A 347 35.63 -19.09 20.44
C GLN A 347 34.27 -18.83 21.07
#